data_AF-A0A8H8N966-F1
#
_entry.id   AF-A0A8H8N966-F1
#
_cell.length_a   1.000
_cell.length_b   1.000
_cell.length_c   1.000
_cell.angle_alpha   90.00
_cell.angle_beta   90.00
_cell.angle_gamma   90.00
#
_symmetry.space_group_name_H-M   'P 1'
#
loop_
_entity.id
_entity.type
_entity.pdbx_description
1 polymer ?
#
loop_
_entity_poly.entity_id
_entity_poly.type
_entity_poly.pdbx_seq_one_letter_code
_entity_poly.pdbx_strand_id
1 'polypeptide(L)'
;MVFPILRTCYLRYYPISLGIPPHIVDPGLGGEYASSENGSGQPIGVATVNNDVQDQLSWTIRPLLLAGEQQVENGGLFYHILSGRLQIPENQDGFRNNSPVTPGLQIDLSTDANPVTSYNVEQINDTVTGDAIVTIHPEGGAQGEEWDYVGVSNGTLNIQRVRIMPGVEVPAWIVRTSFP
;
A
#
# COMPACT_ATOMS: atom_id res chain seq x y z
N MET A 1 -4.09 -2.90 -16.09
CA MET A 1 -5.42 -2.40 -15.66
C MET A 1 -5.17 -1.18 -14.78
N VAL A 2 -5.94 -0.09 -14.92
CA VAL A 2 -5.74 1.14 -14.12
C VAL A 2 -6.45 0.99 -12.79
N PHE A 3 -5.73 1.04 -11.67
CA PHE A 3 -6.34 1.10 -10.35
C PHE A 3 -7.01 2.48 -10.16
N PRO A 4 -8.27 2.55 -9.72
CA PRO A 4 -9.02 3.80 -9.65
C PRO A 4 -8.47 4.75 -8.58
N ILE A 5 -8.78 6.05 -8.71
CA ILE A 5 -8.54 7.02 -7.64
C ILE A 5 -9.48 6.70 -6.47
N LEU A 6 -8.91 6.48 -5.29
CA LEU A 6 -9.67 6.25 -4.07
C LEU A 6 -9.44 7.42 -3.11
N ARG A 7 -10.48 8.21 -2.87
CA ARG A 7 -10.43 9.39 -1.98
C ARG A 7 -10.43 9.03 -0.50
N THR A 8 -10.96 7.86 -0.15
CA THR A 8 -10.92 7.30 1.19
C THR A 8 -10.95 5.79 1.05
N CYS A 9 -9.90 5.15 1.53
CA CYS A 9 -9.80 3.70 1.59
C CYS A 9 -9.05 3.24 2.83
N TYR A 10 -9.19 1.95 3.13
CA TYR A 10 -8.54 1.27 4.25
C TYR A 10 -7.72 0.11 3.70
N LEU A 11 -6.45 0.04 4.12
CA LEU A 11 -5.50 -0.98 3.66
C LEU A 11 -5.35 -2.04 4.73
N ARG A 12 -6.03 -3.18 4.55
CA ARG A 12 -5.90 -4.34 5.44
C ARG A 12 -4.80 -5.26 4.93
N TYR A 13 -3.88 -5.65 5.79
CA TYR A 13 -2.84 -6.62 5.42
C TYR A 13 -3.49 -7.99 5.15
N TYR A 14 -3.16 -8.57 4.00
CA TYR A 14 -3.72 -9.83 3.51
C TYR A 14 -2.71 -10.53 2.58
N PRO A 15 -1.69 -11.21 3.13
CA PRO A 15 -0.73 -11.91 2.30
C PRO A 15 -1.39 -13.03 1.49
N ILE A 16 -0.89 -13.28 0.27
CA ILE A 16 -1.46 -14.28 -0.64
C ILE A 16 -0.39 -15.26 -1.12
N SER A 17 -0.77 -16.49 -1.43
CA SER A 17 0.12 -17.44 -2.09
C SER A 17 0.08 -17.28 -3.61
N LEU A 18 1.23 -17.09 -4.24
CA LEU A 18 1.34 -16.97 -5.69
C LEU A 18 0.88 -18.25 -6.41
N GLY A 19 0.14 -18.07 -7.51
CA GLY A 19 -0.39 -19.19 -8.30
C GLY A 19 -1.65 -19.83 -7.73
N ILE A 20 -2.14 -19.36 -6.58
CA ILE A 20 -3.43 -19.75 -6.00
C ILE A 20 -4.37 -18.54 -6.10
N PRO A 21 -5.52 -18.64 -6.79
CA PRO A 21 -6.49 -17.56 -6.84
C PRO A 21 -6.88 -17.15 -5.41
N PRO A 22 -6.73 -15.86 -5.03
CA PRO A 22 -7.10 -15.45 -3.70
C PRO A 22 -8.63 -15.49 -3.56
N HIS A 23 -9.12 -16.28 -2.62
CA HIS A 23 -10.50 -16.21 -2.18
C HIS A 23 -10.58 -15.21 -1.02
N ILE A 24 -11.35 -14.14 -1.17
CA ILE A 24 -11.65 -13.25 -0.03
C ILE A 24 -12.57 -14.03 0.89
N VAL A 25 -12.00 -14.62 1.95
CA VAL A 25 -12.77 -15.04 3.11
C VAL A 25 -12.74 -13.83 4.03
N ASP A 26 -13.80 -13.02 4.07
CA ASP A 26 -13.88 -11.87 4.97
C ASP A 26 -13.75 -12.36 6.42
N PRO A 27 -12.62 -12.16 7.10
CA PRO A 27 -12.42 -12.70 8.45
C PRO A 27 -13.18 -11.90 9.52
N GLY A 28 -14.04 -10.95 9.12
CA GLY A 28 -14.64 -9.96 10.01
C GLY A 28 -13.66 -8.85 10.41
N LEU A 29 -14.01 -8.12 11.48
CA LEU A 29 -13.31 -6.93 12.00
C LEU A 29 -11.86 -7.19 12.49
N GLY A 30 -11.43 -8.45 12.62
CA GLY A 30 -10.14 -8.85 13.21
C GLY A 30 -8.92 -8.72 12.30
N GLY A 31 -8.81 -7.66 11.49
CA GLY A 31 -7.68 -7.44 10.57
C GLY A 31 -6.71 -6.36 11.07
N GLU A 32 -5.45 -6.45 10.63
CA GLU A 32 -4.44 -5.40 10.79
C GLU A 32 -4.50 -4.43 9.61
N TYR A 33 -4.66 -3.15 9.89
CA TYR A 33 -4.78 -2.08 8.90
C TYR A 33 -3.59 -1.13 8.99
N ALA A 34 -3.08 -0.68 7.83
CA ALA A 34 -2.03 0.35 7.81
C ALA A 34 -2.52 1.59 8.57
N SER A 35 -1.72 2.06 9.51
CA SER A 35 -2.08 3.11 10.45
C SER A 35 -1.06 4.24 10.44
N SER A 36 -1.58 5.45 10.27
CA SER A 36 -0.80 6.68 10.40
C SER A 36 -0.66 7.16 11.84
N GLU A 37 -1.10 6.38 12.85
CA GLU A 37 -1.20 6.77 14.28
C GLU A 37 0.05 7.47 14.82
N ASN A 38 1.24 6.94 14.49
CA ASN A 38 2.53 7.44 14.97
C ASN A 38 2.88 8.87 14.51
N GLY A 39 2.22 9.39 13.47
CA GLY A 39 2.44 10.75 12.96
C GLY A 39 3.65 10.88 12.02
N SER A 40 3.83 12.08 11.48
CA SER A 40 4.85 12.36 10.44
C SER A 40 6.27 12.19 10.97
N GLY A 41 7.17 11.70 10.11
CA GLY A 41 8.53 11.29 10.41
C GLY A 41 8.67 9.97 11.15
N GLN A 42 7.59 9.22 11.37
CA GLN A 42 7.61 7.94 12.08
C GLN A 42 7.22 6.77 11.17
N PRO A 43 7.67 5.53 11.48
CA PRO A 43 7.23 4.34 10.78
C PRO A 43 5.70 4.20 10.78
N ILE A 44 5.14 3.86 9.63
CA ILE A 44 3.72 3.53 9.49
C ILE A 44 3.48 2.19 10.21
N GLY A 45 2.57 2.22 11.18
CA GLY A 45 2.21 1.05 11.97
C GLY A 45 1.11 0.22 11.32
N VAL A 46 0.74 -0.87 11.97
CA VAL A 46 -0.56 -1.52 11.76
C VAL A 46 -1.39 -1.48 13.04
N ALA A 47 -2.71 -1.35 12.88
CA ALA A 47 -3.65 -1.37 13.99
C ALA A 47 -4.93 -2.13 13.63
N THR A 48 -5.57 -2.71 14.65
CA THR A 48 -6.91 -3.29 14.51
C THR A 48 -7.98 -2.22 14.50
N VAL A 49 -9.09 -2.48 13.83
CA VAL A 49 -10.23 -1.57 13.74
C VAL A 49 -10.83 -1.31 15.12
N ASN A 50 -10.85 -0.04 15.53
CA ASN A 50 -11.72 0.46 16.59
C ASN A 50 -12.16 1.89 16.22
N ASN A 51 -13.21 2.38 16.88
CA ASN A 51 -13.80 3.70 16.56
C ASN A 51 -12.85 4.88 16.84
N ASP A 52 -11.87 4.70 17.72
CA ASP A 52 -10.96 5.78 18.13
C ASP A 52 -9.84 6.01 17.10
N VAL A 53 -9.58 5.02 16.23
CA VAL A 53 -8.49 5.07 15.23
C VAL A 53 -8.95 5.21 13.79
N GLN A 54 -10.25 5.32 13.52
CA GLN A 54 -10.81 5.34 12.16
C GLN A 54 -10.12 6.35 11.23
N ASP A 55 -9.89 7.57 11.71
CA ASP A 55 -9.24 8.63 10.93
C ASP A 55 -7.78 8.28 10.62
N GLN A 56 -7.08 7.58 11.52
CA GLN A 56 -5.68 7.21 11.34
C GLN A 56 -5.49 6.00 10.42
N LEU A 57 -6.54 5.20 10.22
CA LEU A 57 -6.58 4.07 9.28
C LEU A 57 -6.96 4.49 7.86
N SER A 58 -7.38 5.74 7.66
CA SER A 58 -7.84 6.23 6.36
C SER A 58 -6.66 6.63 5.46
N TRP A 59 -6.74 6.24 4.18
CA TRP A 59 -5.76 6.56 3.14
C TRP A 59 -6.44 7.04 1.87
N THR A 60 -5.69 7.78 1.06
CA THR A 60 -6.02 8.19 -0.31
C THR A 60 -5.01 7.56 -1.25
N ILE A 61 -5.48 6.82 -2.27
CA ILE A 61 -4.64 6.31 -3.35
C ILE A 61 -4.94 7.13 -4.60
N ARG A 62 -3.94 7.83 -5.12
CA ARG A 62 -4.07 8.63 -6.35
C ARG A 62 -2.90 8.41 -7.29
N PRO A 63 -3.12 8.37 -8.62
CA PRO A 63 -2.05 8.21 -9.59
C PRO A 63 -1.12 9.43 -9.57
N LEU A 64 0.16 9.17 -9.78
CA LEU A 64 1.16 10.19 -10.07
C LEU A 64 0.98 10.63 -11.53
N LEU A 65 0.33 11.78 -11.71
CA LEU A 65 0.24 12.42 -13.02
C LEU A 65 1.59 13.10 -13.31
N LEU A 66 2.54 12.35 -13.88
CA LEU A 66 3.77 12.94 -14.41
C LEU A 66 3.39 13.94 -15.52
N ALA A 67 3.90 15.17 -15.43
CA ALA A 67 3.67 16.18 -16.45
C ALA A 67 4.31 15.72 -17.76
N GLY A 68 3.47 15.31 -18.72
CA GLY A 68 3.90 14.61 -19.93
C GLY A 68 3.84 13.11 -19.71
N GLU A 69 2.90 12.45 -20.38
CA GLU A 69 2.64 11.01 -20.34
C GLU A 69 3.90 10.22 -20.73
N GLN A 70 4.81 10.01 -19.79
CA GLN A 70 5.75 8.91 -19.89
C GLN A 70 4.99 7.70 -19.35
N GLN A 71 4.27 7.03 -20.26
CA GLN A 71 3.98 5.62 -20.06
C GLN A 71 5.32 4.96 -19.76
N VAL A 72 5.51 4.51 -18.52
CA VAL A 72 6.64 3.66 -18.17
C VAL A 72 6.59 2.51 -19.16
N GLU A 73 7.73 2.11 -19.75
CA GLU A 73 7.84 1.12 -20.84
C GLU A 73 7.13 -0.23 -20.56
N ASN A 74 6.68 -0.47 -19.32
CA ASN A 74 5.92 -1.64 -18.87
C ASN A 74 4.43 -1.38 -18.55
N GLY A 75 3.87 -0.22 -18.88
CA GLY A 75 2.42 0.06 -18.77
C GLY A 75 1.85 0.18 -17.34
N GLY A 76 2.70 0.25 -16.31
CA GLY A 76 2.29 0.48 -14.92
C GLY A 76 2.06 1.96 -14.61
N LEU A 77 1.03 2.26 -13.82
CA LEU A 77 0.81 3.59 -13.22
C LEU A 77 1.41 3.60 -11.82
N PHE A 78 2.16 4.65 -11.48
CA PHE A 78 2.60 4.87 -10.11
C PHE A 78 1.56 5.64 -9.33
N TYR A 79 1.48 5.40 -8.02
CA TYR A 79 0.51 5.96 -7.11
C TYR A 79 1.19 6.59 -5.89
N HIS A 80 0.57 7.65 -5.37
CA HIS A 80 0.80 8.13 -4.02
C HIS A 80 -0.23 7.49 -3.09
N ILE A 81 0.22 7.08 -1.90
CA ILE A 81 -0.61 6.59 -0.81
C ILE A 81 -0.50 7.59 0.34
N LEU A 82 -1.55 8.39 0.52
CA LEU A 82 -1.56 9.56 1.40
C LEU A 82 -2.48 9.32 2.60
N SER A 83 -2.10 9.80 3.78
CA SER A 83 -2.94 9.73 4.97
C SER A 83 -4.19 10.57 4.78
N GLY A 84 -5.35 10.00 5.07
CA GLY A 84 -6.66 10.66 5.00
C GLY A 84 -7.02 11.48 6.24
N ARG A 85 -6.09 11.69 7.19
CA ARG A 85 -6.34 12.45 8.43
C ARG A 85 -6.93 13.84 8.11
N LEU A 86 -8.19 14.04 8.52
CA LEU A 86 -9.00 15.24 8.26
C LEU A 86 -8.47 16.55 8.87
N GLN A 87 -7.50 16.48 9.79
CA GLN A 87 -7.01 17.65 10.55
C GLN A 87 -5.65 18.20 10.12
N ILE A 88 -4.96 17.54 9.18
CA ILE A 88 -3.71 18.03 8.59
C ILE A 88 -4.11 18.75 7.29
N PRO A 89 -3.51 19.92 6.93
CA PRO A 89 -3.76 20.53 5.63
C PRO A 89 -3.65 19.44 4.55
N GLU A 90 -4.74 19.25 3.80
CA GLU A 90 -5.07 18.07 2.99
C GLU A 90 -3.86 17.22 2.52
N ASN A 91 -3.82 15.94 2.91
CA ASN A 91 -3.05 14.89 2.24
C ASN A 91 -1.55 15.19 2.02
N GLN A 92 -0.87 15.84 2.97
CA GLN A 92 0.57 16.09 2.86
C GLN A 92 1.42 14.90 3.30
N ASP A 93 0.93 14.11 4.26
CA ASP A 93 1.64 12.95 4.78
C ASP A 93 1.33 11.71 3.95
N GLY A 94 2.35 10.97 3.52
CA GLY A 94 2.18 9.75 2.75
C GLY A 94 3.23 8.68 3.03
N PHE A 95 3.06 7.54 2.38
CA PHE A 95 4.05 6.46 2.38
C PHE A 95 5.36 6.99 1.82
N ARG A 96 6.44 6.86 2.59
CA ARG A 96 7.78 7.21 2.16
C ARG A 96 8.76 6.12 2.56
N ASN A 97 9.64 5.78 1.64
CA ASN A 97 10.82 4.99 1.95
C ASN A 97 12.08 5.82 1.63
N ASN A 98 13.17 5.55 2.34
CA ASN A 98 14.44 6.16 2.00
C ASN A 98 15.05 5.48 0.77
N SER A 99 15.72 6.25 -0.08
CA SER A 99 16.53 5.71 -1.17
C SER A 99 17.96 5.47 -0.67
N PRO A 100 18.59 4.32 -0.96
CA PRO A 100 18.10 3.21 -1.80
C PRO A 100 17.10 2.29 -1.08
N VAL A 101 16.17 1.73 -1.85
CA VAL A 101 15.22 0.71 -1.38
C VAL A 101 15.97 -0.59 -1.08
N THR A 102 15.85 -1.08 0.16
CA THR A 102 16.50 -2.31 0.61
C THR A 102 15.54 -3.18 1.43
N PRO A 103 15.73 -4.51 1.46
CA PRO A 103 14.88 -5.38 2.27
C PRO A 103 15.00 -5.03 3.76
N GLY A 104 13.87 -5.02 4.45
CA GLY A 104 13.76 -4.63 5.86
C GLY A 104 13.62 -3.13 6.10
N LEU A 105 13.74 -2.29 5.05
CA LEU A 105 13.56 -0.85 5.16
C LEU A 105 12.13 -0.52 5.63
N GLN A 106 12.02 0.30 6.67
CA GLN A 106 10.73 0.78 7.16
C GLN A 106 10.12 1.80 6.19
N ILE A 107 8.80 1.81 6.15
CA ILE A 107 8.03 2.83 5.44
C ILE A 107 7.55 3.84 6.46
N ASP A 108 8.02 5.07 6.32
CA ASP A 108 7.69 6.17 7.21
C ASP A 108 6.49 6.96 6.65
N LEU A 109 5.76 7.59 7.55
CA LEU A 109 4.80 8.63 7.23
C LEU A 109 5.58 9.94 7.11
N SER A 110 5.49 10.69 6.01
CA SER A 110 6.26 11.93 5.86
C SER A 110 5.52 12.97 5.05
N THR A 111 5.69 14.25 5.42
CA THR A 111 5.14 15.39 4.68
C THR A 111 5.88 15.58 3.35
N ASP A 112 5.11 15.81 2.28
CA ASP A 112 5.63 16.09 0.94
C ASP A 112 6.40 17.42 0.90
N ALA A 113 7.72 17.32 0.86
CA ALA A 113 8.58 18.30 0.22
C ALA A 113 9.60 17.54 -0.66
N ASN A 114 9.09 16.82 -1.67
CA ASN A 114 9.76 16.38 -2.91
C ASN A 114 11.18 15.75 -2.79
N PRO A 115 11.45 14.54 -3.34
CA PRO A 115 10.53 13.68 -4.08
C PRO A 115 9.73 12.73 -3.19
N VAL A 116 8.45 12.64 -3.52
CA VAL A 116 7.48 11.69 -3.01
C VAL A 116 7.88 10.30 -3.51
N THR A 117 7.95 9.30 -2.62
CA THR A 117 8.12 7.92 -3.06
C THR A 117 6.89 7.50 -3.87
N SER A 118 7.13 7.02 -5.08
CA SER A 118 6.08 6.47 -5.94
C SER A 118 5.98 4.95 -5.75
N TYR A 119 4.76 4.41 -5.75
CA TYR A 119 4.51 2.98 -5.62
C TYR A 119 3.71 2.44 -6.80
N ASN A 120 4.07 1.28 -7.31
CA ASN A 120 3.19 0.53 -8.21
C ASN A 120 2.16 -0.22 -7.36
N VAL A 121 0.88 -0.09 -7.71
CA VAL A 121 -0.24 -0.76 -7.04
C VAL A 121 -0.90 -1.68 -8.06
N GLU A 122 -0.67 -2.98 -7.91
CA GLU A 122 -1.12 -3.99 -8.87
C GLU A 122 -2.32 -4.74 -8.30
N GLN A 123 -3.47 -4.64 -8.98
CA GLN A 123 -4.68 -5.35 -8.60
C GLN A 123 -4.62 -6.81 -9.07
N ILE A 124 -4.92 -7.73 -8.15
CA ILE A 124 -4.79 -9.18 -8.34
C ILE A 124 -6.14 -9.85 -8.58
N ASN A 125 -7.25 -9.22 -8.18
CA ASN A 125 -8.62 -9.72 -8.39
C ASN A 125 -9.42 -8.86 -9.37
N ASP A 126 -10.28 -9.47 -10.19
CA ASP A 126 -11.05 -8.81 -11.26
C ASP A 126 -12.41 -8.22 -10.79
N THR A 127 -12.52 -7.82 -9.52
CA THR A 127 -13.82 -7.41 -8.97
C THR A 127 -14.12 -5.94 -9.28
N VAL A 128 -15.20 -5.72 -10.05
CA VAL A 128 -15.70 -4.40 -10.47
C VAL A 128 -16.54 -3.70 -9.38
N THR A 129 -16.95 -4.42 -8.33
CA THR A 129 -17.74 -3.88 -7.21
C THR A 129 -17.39 -4.62 -5.91
N GLY A 130 -16.38 -4.14 -5.19
CA GLY A 130 -15.98 -4.69 -3.90
C GLY A 130 -14.54 -4.39 -3.52
N ASP A 131 -14.15 -4.91 -2.35
CA ASP A 131 -12.78 -4.98 -1.86
C ASP A 131 -11.81 -5.44 -2.96
N ALA A 132 -10.76 -4.66 -3.22
CA ALA A 132 -9.71 -5.04 -4.17
C ALA A 132 -8.52 -5.64 -3.43
N ILE A 133 -7.95 -6.74 -3.94
CA ILE A 133 -6.68 -7.27 -3.45
C ILE A 133 -5.58 -6.69 -4.32
N VAL A 134 -4.61 -6.02 -3.70
CA VAL A 134 -3.49 -5.39 -4.38
C VAL A 134 -2.15 -5.81 -3.79
N THR A 135 -1.12 -5.89 -4.61
CA THR A 135 0.27 -5.79 -4.17
C THR A 135 0.74 -4.35 -4.32
N ILE A 136 1.61 -3.91 -3.43
CA ILE A 136 2.18 -2.57 -3.46
C ILE A 136 3.69 -2.73 -3.55
N HIS A 137 4.30 -2.10 -4.55
CA HIS A 137 5.73 -2.23 -4.84
C HIS A 137 6.38 -0.86 -4.85
N PRO A 138 7.55 -0.68 -4.20
CA PRO A 138 8.34 0.51 -4.41
C PRO A 138 8.86 0.59 -5.84
N GLU A 139 9.01 1.79 -6.36
CA GLU A 139 9.66 2.02 -7.67
C GLU A 139 11.05 1.35 -7.74
N GLY A 140 11.31 0.62 -8.83
CA GLY A 140 12.58 -0.10 -9.02
C GLY A 140 12.73 -1.37 -8.18
N GLY A 141 11.67 -1.83 -7.50
CA GLY A 141 11.69 -2.99 -6.60
C GLY A 141 11.86 -4.37 -7.26
N ALA A 142 11.86 -4.47 -8.59
CA ALA A 142 12.03 -5.75 -9.29
C ALA A 142 13.50 -5.99 -9.67
N GLN A 143 14.07 -7.11 -9.24
CA GLN A 143 15.42 -7.56 -9.55
C GLN A 143 15.39 -9.03 -10.01
N GLY A 144 15.20 -9.25 -11.31
CA GLY A 144 15.12 -10.58 -11.89
C GLY A 144 13.86 -11.33 -11.42
N GLU A 145 14.05 -12.45 -10.72
CA GLU A 145 12.94 -13.24 -10.14
C GLU A 145 12.53 -12.76 -8.73
N GLU A 146 13.18 -11.72 -8.19
CA GLU A 146 12.86 -11.16 -6.88
C GLU A 146 12.16 -9.82 -7.00
N TRP A 147 11.13 -9.63 -6.18
CA TRP A 147 10.37 -8.39 -6.13
C TRP A 147 10.28 -7.89 -4.70
N ASP A 148 10.41 -6.58 -4.55
CA ASP A 148 10.15 -5.87 -3.31
C ASP A 148 8.67 -5.54 -3.20
N TYR A 149 8.13 -5.83 -2.02
CA TYR A 149 6.74 -5.60 -1.65
C TYR A 149 6.66 -4.76 -0.39
N VAL A 150 5.63 -3.93 -0.28
CA VAL A 150 5.22 -3.36 1.00
C VAL A 150 4.50 -4.43 1.80
N GLY A 151 5.11 -4.87 2.88
CA GLY A 151 4.55 -5.84 3.82
C GLY A 151 4.54 -5.33 5.25
N VAL A 152 4.25 -6.25 6.17
CA VAL A 152 4.20 -5.96 7.61
C VAL A 152 5.19 -6.85 8.33
N SER A 153 6.00 -6.26 9.20
CA SER A 153 6.89 -6.96 10.11
C SER A 153 6.98 -6.21 11.43
N ASN A 154 6.89 -6.94 12.55
CA ASN A 154 6.97 -6.38 13.90
C ASN A 154 6.02 -5.17 14.11
N GLY A 155 4.79 -5.24 13.58
CA GLY A 155 3.77 -4.21 13.73
C GLY A 155 3.99 -2.93 12.91
N THR A 156 4.95 -2.93 11.97
CA THR A 156 5.25 -1.78 11.10
C THR A 156 5.31 -2.18 9.64
N LEU A 157 5.01 -1.24 8.74
CA LEU A 157 5.18 -1.43 7.31
C LEU A 157 6.67 -1.43 6.95
N ASN A 158 7.08 -2.39 6.13
CA ASN A 158 8.44 -2.50 5.66
C ASN A 158 8.52 -3.07 4.24
N ILE A 159 9.69 -2.92 3.63
CA ILE A 159 10.00 -3.52 2.34
C ILE A 159 10.42 -4.98 2.55
N GLN A 160 9.73 -5.90 1.90
CA GLN A 160 10.01 -7.33 1.93
C GLN A 160 10.38 -7.81 0.54
N ARG A 161 11.53 -8.46 0.41
CA ARG A 161 11.97 -9.06 -0.85
C ARG A 161 11.50 -10.50 -0.92
N VAL A 162 10.77 -10.82 -1.98
CA VAL A 162 10.23 -12.16 -2.20
C VAL A 162 10.63 -12.65 -3.58
N ARG A 163 11.08 -13.91 -3.63
CA ARG A 163 11.34 -14.60 -4.90
C ARG A 163 10.05 -15.15 -5.47
N ILE A 164 9.73 -14.80 -6.71
CA ILE A 164 8.49 -15.15 -7.40
C ILE A 164 8.53 -16.60 -7.84
N MET A 165 7.90 -17.47 -7.05
CA MET A 165 7.72 -18.89 -7.34
C MET A 165 6.33 -19.35 -6.91
N PRO A 166 5.72 -20.34 -7.59
CA PRO A 166 4.42 -20.86 -7.20
C PRO A 166 4.38 -21.33 -5.74
N GLY A 167 3.31 -20.99 -5.02
CA GLY A 167 3.10 -21.37 -3.61
C GLY A 167 3.84 -20.49 -2.60
N VAL A 168 4.68 -19.55 -3.02
CA VAL A 168 5.31 -18.59 -2.11
C VAL A 168 4.30 -17.53 -1.70
N GLU A 169 4.29 -17.20 -0.41
CA GLU A 169 3.49 -16.11 0.12
C GLU A 169 4.12 -14.75 -0.21
N VAL A 170 3.31 -13.84 -0.76
CA VAL A 170 3.71 -12.46 -1.03
C VAL A 170 2.84 -11.49 -0.22
N PRO A 171 3.42 -10.37 0.26
CA PRO A 171 2.63 -9.32 0.88
C PRO A 171 1.60 -8.74 -0.08
N ALA A 172 0.35 -8.71 0.36
CA ALA A 172 -0.75 -8.09 -0.35
C ALA A 172 -1.71 -7.40 0.64
N TRP A 173 -2.61 -6.61 0.09
CA TRP A 173 -3.48 -5.71 0.83
C TRP A 173 -4.89 -5.80 0.27
N ILE A 174 -5.87 -5.91 1.17
CA ILE A 174 -7.26 -5.65 0.81
C ILE A 174 -7.50 -4.15 0.93
N VAL A 175 -7.91 -3.53 -0.17
CA VAL A 175 -8.31 -2.13 -0.25
C VAL A 175 -9.83 -2.05 -0.13
N ARG A 176 -10.31 -1.48 0.97
CA ARG A 176 -11.74 -1.24 1.22
C ARG A 176 -12.08 0.23 1.05
N THR A 177 -13.21 0.56 0.43
CA THR A 177 -13.70 1.95 0.29
C THR A 177 -14.72 2.35 1.36
N SER A 178 -15.17 1.39 2.17
CA SER A 178 -15.99 1.61 3.35
C SER A 178 -15.23 1.19 4.61
N PHE A 179 -15.49 1.87 5.71
CA PHE A 179 -15.00 1.42 7.02
C PHE A 179 -15.64 0.06 7.34
N PRO A 180 -14.86 -0.93 7.78
CA PRO A 180 -15.36 -2.26 8.13
C PRO A 180 -16.31 -2.26 9.32
#